data_AF-A0A133VH74-F1
#
_entry.id   AF-A0A133VH74-F1
#
_cell.length_a   1.000
_cell.length_b   1.000
_cell.length_c   1.000
_cell.angle_alpha   90.00
_cell.angle_beta   90.00
_cell.angle_gamma   90.00
#
_symmetry.space_group_name_H-M   'P 1'
#
loop_
_entity.id
_entity.type
_entity.pdbx_description
1 polymer ?
#
loop_
_entity_poly.entity_id
_entity_poly.type
_entity_poly.pdbx_seq_one_letter_code
_entity_poly.pdbx_strand_id
1 'polypeptide(L)'
;MFITPFPAISAGSSTSVDILKYFGNSEVFKHKASDDATDAMSIEVQKIMTDEPLTTNPTADLGEVAREMEKHGYGGLPVLDDDELVGIITERDILEILL
;
A
#
# COMPACT_ATOMS: atom_id res chain seq x y z
N MET A 1 -9.41 2.30 -17.61
CA MET A 1 -8.32 1.45 -17.10
C MET A 1 -7.01 2.21 -17.27
N PHE A 2 -6.71 3.13 -16.33
CA PHE A 2 -5.44 3.86 -16.33
C PHE A 2 -4.52 3.15 -15.35
N ILE A 3 -3.77 2.18 -15.88
CA ILE A 3 -2.70 1.51 -15.16
C ILE A 3 -1.54 2.51 -15.14
N THR A 4 -1.24 3.11 -13.99
CA THR A 4 -0.05 3.97 -13.89
C THR A 4 1.18 3.09 -13.76
N PRO A 5 2.14 3.14 -14.71
CA PRO A 5 3.35 2.33 -14.60
C PRO A 5 4.27 2.94 -13.55
N PHE A 6 4.61 2.17 -12.51
CA PHE A 6 5.66 2.51 -11.55
C PHE A 6 6.90 1.65 -11.87
N PRO A 7 8.13 2.19 -11.83
CA PRO A 7 9.32 1.39 -12.08
C PRO A 7 9.47 0.29 -11.01
N ALA A 8 9.84 -0.91 -11.45
CA ALA A 8 10.04 -2.10 -10.62
C ALA A 8 11.08 -1.84 -9.51
N ILE A 9 10.58 -1.64 -8.30
CA ILE A 9 11.32 -1.74 -7.05
C ILE A 9 10.71 -2.96 -6.37
N SER A 10 11.51 -3.84 -5.75
CA SER A 10 11.01 -4.95 -4.93
C SER A 10 10.00 -4.42 -3.90
N ALA A 11 8.70 -4.53 -4.22
CA ALA A 11 7.67 -3.67 -3.65
C ALA A 11 6.95 -4.37 -2.52
N GLY A 12 7.41 -4.16 -1.28
CA GLY A 12 6.45 -4.10 -0.18
C GLY A 12 5.53 -2.90 -0.44
N SER A 13 4.21 -3.09 -0.39
CA SER A 13 3.28 -1.98 -0.65
C SER A 13 3.36 -1.00 0.51
N SER A 14 3.97 0.17 0.33
CA SER A 14 3.95 1.24 1.33
C SER A 14 2.59 1.94 1.26
N THR A 15 1.57 1.32 1.85
CA THR A 15 0.27 1.99 2.00
C THR A 15 0.32 3.00 3.13
N SER A 16 -0.51 4.05 3.07
CA SER A 16 -0.61 5.04 4.15
C SER A 16 -0.99 4.41 5.51
N VAL A 17 -1.53 3.18 5.50
CA VAL A 17 -1.84 2.38 6.69
C VAL A 17 -0.58 2.03 7.48
N ASP A 18 0.51 1.69 6.81
CA ASP A 18 1.76 1.30 7.47
C ASP A 18 2.45 2.48 8.14
N ILE A 19 2.37 3.65 7.51
CA ILE A 19 2.82 4.93 8.07
C ILE A 19 1.99 5.29 9.33
N LEU A 20 0.67 5.12 9.27
CA LEU A 20 -0.22 5.38 10.41
C LEU A 20 0.00 4.40 11.57
N LYS A 21 0.23 3.11 11.28
CA LYS A 21 0.62 2.12 12.30
C LYS A 21 1.95 2.49 12.95
N TYR A 22 2.92 2.95 12.16
CA TYR A 22 4.22 3.38 12.67
C TYR A 22 4.10 4.62 13.56
N PHE A 23 3.46 5.70 13.10
CA PHE A 23 3.28 6.91 13.91
C PHE A 23 2.34 6.71 15.09
N GLY A 24 1.31 5.88 14.96
CA GLY A 24 0.35 5.56 16.02
C GLY A 24 0.94 4.70 17.14
N ASN A 25 2.11 4.08 16.92
CA ASN A 25 2.73 3.26 17.93
C ASN A 25 3.41 4.14 19.00
N SER A 26 3.06 3.90 20.27
CA SER A 26 3.46 4.74 21.39
C SER A 26 4.97 4.87 21.60
N GLU A 27 5.78 3.98 21.01
CA GLU A 27 7.24 4.03 21.07
C GLU A 27 7.82 5.30 20.42
N VAL A 28 7.21 5.79 19.34
CA VAL A 28 7.56 7.07 18.70
C VAL A 28 7.14 8.25 19.57
N PHE A 29 6.01 8.16 20.25
CA PHE A 29 5.53 9.21 21.16
C PHE A 29 6.27 9.21 22.51
N LYS A 30 6.80 8.07 22.97
CA LYS A 30 7.57 7.94 24.22
C LYS A 30 8.97 8.53 24.13
N HIS A 31 9.62 8.50 22.96
CA HIS A 31 10.91 9.14 22.74
C HIS A 31 10.82 10.66 22.45
N LYS A 32 9.63 11.19 22.15
CA LYS A 32 9.39 12.61 21.83
C LYS A 32 9.35 13.57 23.03
N ALA A 33 9.65 13.10 24.24
CA ALA A 33 9.86 14.02 25.36
C ALA A 33 11.24 14.74 25.27
N SER A 34 12.17 14.20 24.46
CA SER A 34 13.47 14.82 24.22
C SER A 34 14.18 14.18 23.01
N ASP A 35 13.75 14.49 21.79
CA ASP A 35 14.61 14.79 20.62
C ASP A 35 13.80 14.83 19.31
N ASP A 36 14.42 15.49 18.33
CA ASP A 36 13.90 16.13 17.13
C ASP A 36 12.99 15.28 16.22
N ALA A 37 12.01 15.91 15.55
CA ALA A 37 11.07 15.25 14.64
C ALA A 37 11.76 14.56 13.44
N THR A 38 13.01 14.94 13.18
CA THR A 38 13.91 14.43 12.14
C THR A 38 14.17 12.93 12.26
N ASP A 39 14.28 12.38 13.47
CA ASP A 39 14.59 10.95 13.68
C ASP A 39 13.43 10.04 13.27
N ALA A 40 12.18 10.48 13.47
CA ALA A 40 10.99 9.74 13.05
C ALA A 40 10.87 9.65 11.52
N MET A 41 11.53 10.55 10.78
CA MET A 41 11.55 10.55 9.31
C MET A 41 12.78 9.83 8.73
N SER A 42 13.73 9.41 9.56
CA SER A 42 14.98 8.76 9.12
C SER A 42 14.87 7.23 9.02
N ILE A 43 13.70 6.66 9.31
CA ILE A 43 13.51 5.22 9.30
C ILE A 43 13.36 4.69 7.87
N GLU A 44 14.09 3.63 7.60
CA GLU A 44 14.04 2.94 6.32
C GLU A 44 12.63 2.37 6.09
N VAL A 45 12.07 2.64 4.91
CA VAL A 45 10.73 2.19 4.50
C VAL A 45 10.57 0.67 4.64
N GLN A 46 11.64 -0.09 4.38
CA GLN A 46 11.67 -1.55 4.55
C GLN A 46 11.32 -2.04 5.96
N LYS A 47 11.51 -1.21 7.00
CA LYS A 47 11.21 -1.58 8.39
C LYS A 47 9.75 -1.39 8.76
N ILE A 48 9.00 -0.67 7.94
CA ILE A 48 7.60 -0.33 8.21
C ILE A 48 6.65 -0.84 7.12
N MET A 49 7.16 -1.23 5.94
CA MET A 49 6.36 -1.78 4.86
C MET A 49 5.80 -3.16 5.19
N THR A 50 4.67 -3.50 4.57
CA THR A 50 4.18 -4.88 4.52
C THR A 50 5.03 -5.69 3.53
N ASP A 51 5.69 -6.75 4.02
CA ASP A 51 6.61 -7.58 3.22
C ASP A 51 5.92 -8.36 2.09
N GLU A 52 4.69 -8.85 2.34
CA GLU A 52 3.89 -9.62 1.38
C GLU A 52 2.53 -8.95 1.20
N PRO A 53 2.45 -7.89 0.38
CA PRO A 53 1.19 -7.21 0.15
C PRO A 53 0.23 -8.10 -0.65
N LEU A 54 -1.07 -7.94 -0.41
CA LEU A 54 -2.08 -8.53 -1.29
C LEU A 54 -1.97 -7.87 -2.67
N THR A 55 -1.87 -8.67 -3.72
CA THR A 55 -1.77 -8.22 -5.11
C THR A 55 -2.88 -8.82 -5.96
N THR A 56 -3.05 -8.29 -7.18
CA THR A 56 -3.96 -8.84 -8.19
C THR A 56 -3.27 -8.93 -9.56
N ASN A 57 -3.94 -9.50 -10.56
CA ASN A 57 -3.43 -9.66 -11.93
C ASN A 57 -4.25 -8.80 -12.92
N PRO A 58 -3.67 -8.35 -14.06
CA PRO A 58 -4.39 -7.56 -15.07
C PRO A 58 -5.68 -8.19 -15.62
N THR A 59 -5.80 -9.51 -15.53
CA THR A 59 -6.95 -10.28 -16.04
C THR A 59 -7.94 -10.71 -14.96
N ALA A 60 -7.69 -10.35 -13.70
CA ALA A 60 -8.56 -10.71 -12.59
C ALA A 60 -9.96 -10.10 -12.70
N ASP A 61 -10.98 -10.82 -12.19
CA ASP A 61 -12.35 -10.30 -12.12
C ASP A 61 -12.42 -9.10 -11.18
N LEU A 62 -12.90 -7.96 -11.70
CA LEU A 62 -12.96 -6.72 -10.95
C LEU A 62 -13.84 -6.83 -9.69
N GLY A 63 -14.90 -7.62 -9.75
CA GLY A 63 -15.79 -7.84 -8.61
C GLY A 63 -15.13 -8.67 -7.51
N GLU A 64 -14.29 -9.64 -7.87
CA GLU A 64 -13.46 -10.40 -6.93
C GLU A 64 -12.39 -9.52 -6.29
N VAL A 65 -11.71 -8.69 -7.09
CA VAL A 65 -10.75 -7.69 -6.60
C VAL A 65 -11.41 -6.76 -5.58
N ALA A 66 -12.61 -6.24 -5.87
CA ALA A 66 -13.36 -5.40 -4.95
C ALA A 66 -13.72 -6.12 -3.64
N ARG A 67 -14.13 -7.40 -3.71
CA ARG A 67 -14.44 -8.21 -2.52
C ARG A 67 -13.20 -8.46 -1.66
N GLU A 68 -12.06 -8.74 -2.28
CA GLU A 68 -10.81 -8.97 -1.56
C GLU A 68 -10.27 -7.68 -0.92
N MET A 69 -10.44 -6.52 -1.59
CA MET A 69 -10.19 -5.20 -1.01
C MET A 69 -11.05 -4.96 0.24
N GLU A 70 -12.36 -5.15 0.15
CA GLU A 70 -13.31 -4.96 1.26
C GLU A 70 -12.97 -5.89 2.45
N LYS A 71 -12.76 -7.18 2.16
CA LYS A 71 -12.49 -8.22 3.16
C LYS A 71 -11.22 -7.96 3.97
N HIS A 72 -10.19 -7.41 3.33
CA HIS A 72 -8.90 -7.16 3.98
C HIS A 72 -8.69 -5.70 4.40
N GLY A 73 -9.65 -4.81 4.08
CA GLY A 73 -9.55 -3.39 4.39
C GLY A 73 -8.49 -2.65 3.57
N TYR A 74 -8.22 -3.09 2.34
CA TYR A 74 -7.27 -2.45 1.43
C TYR A 74 -7.99 -1.51 0.47
N GLY A 75 -7.62 -0.22 0.46
CA GLY A 75 -8.16 0.76 -0.50
C GLY A 75 -7.53 0.70 -1.90
N GLY A 76 -6.50 -0.13 -2.08
CA GLY A 76 -5.84 -0.34 -3.36
C GLY A 76 -4.86 -1.51 -3.32
N LEU A 77 -4.64 -2.12 -4.47
CA LEU A 77 -3.79 -3.31 -4.63
C LEU A 77 -2.80 -3.07 -5.79
N PRO A 78 -1.53 -3.51 -5.64
CA PRO A 78 -0.61 -3.65 -6.75
C PRO A 78 -1.13 -4.68 -7.77
N VAL A 79 -0.95 -4.38 -9.05
CA VAL A 79 -1.27 -5.28 -10.16
C VAL A 79 0.03 -5.85 -10.70
N LEU A 80 0.18 -7.17 -10.63
CA LEU A 80 1.36 -7.91 -11.10
C LEU A 80 1.03 -8.75 -12.34
N ASP A 81 1.92 -8.74 -13.33
CA ASP A 81 1.93 -9.66 -14.48
C ASP A 81 3.23 -10.46 -14.45
N ASP A 82 3.15 -11.79 -14.30
CA ASP A 82 4.31 -12.67 -14.11
C ASP A 82 5.36 -12.13 -13.10
N ASP A 83 4.89 -11.73 -11.91
CA ASP A 83 5.68 -11.11 -10.82
C ASP A 83 6.22 -9.69 -11.10
N GLU A 84 5.97 -9.13 -12.27
CA GLU A 84 6.32 -7.75 -12.59
C GLU A 84 5.21 -6.78 -12.19
N LEU A 85 5.55 -5.72 -11.46
CA LEU A 85 4.61 -4.65 -11.14
C LEU A 85 4.25 -3.85 -12.40
N VAL A 86 3.03 -4.02 -12.88
CA VAL A 86 2.53 -3.30 -14.06
C VAL A 86 1.65 -2.10 -13.70
N GLY A 87 1.15 -2.02 -12.46
CA GLY A 87 0.57 -0.80 -11.91
C GLY A 87 -0.23 -1.01 -10.63
N ILE A 88 -1.25 -0.17 -10.41
CA ILE A 88 -2.05 -0.14 -9.18
C ILE A 88 -3.54 0.01 -9.56
N ILE A 89 -4.41 -0.64 -8.80
CA ILE A 89 -5.86 -0.45 -8.84
C ILE A 89 -6.38 -0.05 -7.46
N THR A 90 -7.26 0.95 -7.40
CA THR A 90 -7.86 1.47 -6.17
C THR A 90 -9.37 1.31 -6.16
N GLU A 91 -9.99 1.38 -4.98
CA GLU A 91 -11.46 1.43 -4.85
C GLU A 91 -12.07 2.54 -5.69
N ARG A 92 -11.37 3.69 -5.80
CA ARG A 92 -11.82 4.81 -6.63
C ARG A 92 -11.89 4.43 -8.12
N ASP A 93 -10.89 3.73 -8.63
CA ASP A 93 -10.89 3.27 -10.03
C ASP A 93 -12.06 2.33 -10.31
N ILE A 94 -12.39 1.45 -9.34
CA ILE A 94 -13.54 0.54 -9.42
C ILE A 94 -14.86 1.34 -9.45
N LEU A 95 -15.00 2.33 -8.58
CA LEU A 95 -16.19 3.20 -8.54
C LEU A 95 -16.36 4.01 -9.83
N GLU A 96 -15.27 4.51 -10.42
CA GLU A 96 -15.31 5.27 -11.68
C GLU A 96 -15.75 4.41 -12.89
N ILE A 97 -15.62 3.08 -12.83
CA ILE A 97 -16.10 2.16 -13.88
C ILE A 97 -17.60 1.86 -13.73
N LEU A 98 -18.13 1.92 -12.51
CA LEU A 98 -19.53 1.59 -12.19
C LEU A 98 -20.50 2.77 -12.41
N LEU A 99 -19.99 3.98 -12.54
CA LEU A 99 -20.75 5.24 -12.66
C LEU A 99 -20.70 5.79 -14.10
#